data_AF-A0A2H0UC79-F1
#
_entry.id   AF-A0A2H0UC79-F1
#
_cell.length_a   1.000
_cell.length_b   1.000
_cell.length_c   1.000
_cell.angle_alpha   90.00
_cell.angle_beta   90.00
_cell.angle_gamma   90.00
#
_symmetry.space_group_name_H-M   'P 1'
#
loop_
_entity.id
_entity.type
_entity.pdbx_description
1 polymer ?
#
loop_
_entity_poly.entity_id
_entity_poly.type
_entity_poly.pdbx_seq_one_letter_code
_entity_poly.pdbx_strand_id
1 'polypeptide(L)'
;MRHLLLRKRVTKTLEPYPARTIWKRVLDKLVYTVGIIGPLMTLPQIILIYAGQDASGVSPLTWFGWALLDIPWIVYGLVHREWPIVTTYSLWLSMNLIVAIGAVMYA
;
A
#
# COMPACT_ATOMS: atom_id res chain seq x y z
N MET A 1 -33.87 -10.49 -17.94
CA MET A 1 -32.72 -10.76 -18.84
C MET A 1 -32.18 -9.54 -19.60
N ARG A 2 -32.94 -8.45 -19.80
CA ARG A 2 -32.48 -7.24 -20.55
C ARG A 2 -31.34 -6.46 -19.86
N HIS A 3 -31.26 -6.47 -18.53
CA HIS A 3 -30.21 -5.77 -17.77
C HIS A 3 -28.81 -6.43 -17.89
N LEU A 4 -28.75 -7.75 -18.03
CA LEU A 4 -27.48 -8.50 -18.17
C LEU A 4 -26.81 -8.25 -19.52
N LEU A 5 -27.60 -8.02 -20.58
CA LEU A 5 -27.11 -7.72 -21.92
C LEU A 5 -26.53 -6.30 -22.02
N LEU A 6 -26.99 -5.36 -21.20
CA LEU A 6 -26.45 -4.00 -21.11
C LEU A 6 -25.05 -3.97 -20.48
N ARG A 7 -24.82 -4.72 -19.40
CA ARG A 7 -23.47 -4.87 -18.82
C ARG A 7 -22.47 -5.42 -19.83
N LYS A 8 -22.86 -6.45 -20.62
CA LYS A 8 -22.01 -7.04 -21.67
C LYS A 8 -21.59 -6.07 -22.78
N ARG A 9 -22.37 -5.00 -23.04
CA ARG A 9 -22.04 -3.97 -24.06
C ARG A 9 -21.18 -2.84 -23.51
N VAL A 10 -21.27 -2.51 -22.22
CA VAL A 10 -20.44 -1.48 -21.57
C VAL A 10 -19.02 -1.99 -21.30
N THR A 11 -18.84 -3.29 -21.07
CA THR A 11 -17.50 -3.90 -20.92
C THR A 11 -16.71 -4.01 -22.23
N LYS A 12 -17.31 -3.70 -23.39
CA LYS A 12 -16.60 -3.79 -24.70
C LYS A 12 -15.51 -2.73 -24.87
N THR A 13 -15.56 -1.64 -24.11
CA THR A 13 -14.57 -0.55 -24.08
C THR A 13 -13.56 -0.67 -22.93
N LEU A 14 -13.75 -1.60 -22.01
CA LEU A 14 -12.80 -1.90 -20.96
C LEU A 14 -11.91 -3.06 -21.43
N GLU A 15 -10.59 -2.90 -21.33
CA GLU A 15 -9.69 -4.00 -21.67
C GLU A 15 -10.01 -5.23 -20.81
N PRO A 16 -10.12 -6.43 -21.40
CA PRO A 16 -10.35 -7.63 -20.63
C PRO A 16 -9.16 -7.88 -19.70
N TYR A 17 -9.42 -8.14 -18.41
CA TYR A 17 -8.41 -8.66 -17.48
C TYR A 17 -8.28 -10.18 -17.69
N PRO A 18 -7.08 -10.73 -17.95
CA PRO A 18 -5.78 -10.06 -18.02
C PRO A 18 -5.54 -9.31 -19.35
N ALA A 19 -4.94 -8.12 -19.25
CA ALA A 19 -4.70 -7.20 -20.38
C ALA A 19 -4.03 -7.89 -21.58
N ARG A 20 -4.39 -7.50 -22.80
CA ARG A 20 -3.93 -8.18 -24.03
C ARG A 20 -2.44 -7.98 -24.32
N THR A 21 -1.85 -6.89 -23.84
CA THR A 21 -0.44 -6.57 -24.08
C THR A 21 0.43 -7.08 -22.93
N ILE A 22 1.58 -7.67 -23.29
CA ILE A 22 2.56 -8.22 -22.34
C ILE A 22 3.00 -7.16 -21.31
N TRP A 23 3.18 -5.91 -21.74
CA TRP A 23 3.57 -4.79 -20.89
C TRP A 23 2.60 -4.52 -19.73
N LYS A 24 1.28 -4.58 -19.98
CA LYS A 24 0.27 -4.34 -18.94
C LYS A 24 0.23 -5.48 -17.92
N ARG A 25 0.41 -6.73 -18.36
CA ARG A 25 0.52 -7.89 -17.45
C ARG A 25 1.78 -7.84 -16.58
N VAL A 26 2.89 -7.39 -17.15
CA VAL A 26 4.13 -7.19 -16.40
C VAL A 26 3.97 -6.07 -15.39
N LEU A 27 3.35 -4.95 -15.80
CA LEU A 27 3.04 -3.85 -14.89
C LEU A 27 2.14 -4.29 -13.74
N ASP A 28 1.07 -5.04 -14.01
CA ASP A 28 0.19 -5.58 -12.97
C ASP A 28 1.00 -6.41 -11.96
N LYS A 29 1.82 -7.36 -12.42
CA LYS A 29 2.68 -8.14 -11.51
C LYS A 29 3.69 -7.29 -10.72
N LEU A 30 4.28 -6.30 -11.38
CA LEU A 30 5.24 -5.39 -10.75
C LEU A 30 4.58 -4.57 -9.65
N VAL A 31 3.40 -4.01 -9.89
CA VAL A 31 2.68 -3.20 -8.90
C VAL A 31 2.40 -4.00 -7.63
N TYR A 32 1.98 -5.26 -7.76
CA TYR A 32 1.79 -6.14 -6.61
C TYR A 32 3.10 -6.40 -5.85
N THR A 33 4.18 -6.65 -6.58
CA THR A 33 5.49 -6.94 -5.99
C THR A 33 6.04 -5.71 -5.26
N VAL A 34 5.95 -4.54 -5.89
CA VAL A 34 6.40 -3.25 -5.35
C VAL A 34 5.54 -2.84 -4.16
N GLY A 35 4.24 -3.15 -4.16
CA GLY A 35 3.35 -2.91 -3.02
C GLY A 35 3.78 -3.65 -1.74
N ILE A 36 4.52 -4.76 -1.86
CA ILE A 36 5.08 -5.49 -0.72
C ILE A 36 6.51 -5.03 -0.42
N ILE A 37 7.35 -4.87 -1.45
CA ILE A 37 8.76 -4.46 -1.27
C ILE A 37 8.85 -3.04 -0.70
N GLY A 38 7.97 -2.12 -1.12
CA GLY A 38 7.95 -0.74 -0.66
C GLY A 38 7.92 -0.61 0.87
N PRO A 39 6.90 -1.15 1.56
CA PRO A 39 6.87 -1.18 3.02
C PRO A 39 8.10 -1.85 3.63
N LEU A 40 8.62 -2.94 3.05
CA LEU A 40 9.80 -3.63 3.58
C LEU A 40 11.08 -2.76 3.54
N MET A 41 11.14 -1.77 2.66
CA MET A 41 12.25 -0.81 2.63
C MET A 41 12.28 0.13 3.84
N THR A 42 11.27 0.10 4.72
CA THR A 42 11.34 0.77 6.03
C THR A 42 12.09 -0.06 7.09
N LEU A 43 12.35 -1.35 6.86
CA LEU A 43 13.07 -2.20 7.81
C LEU A 43 14.45 -1.64 8.21
N PRO A 44 15.30 -1.11 7.30
CA PRO A 44 16.55 -0.48 7.68
C PRO A 44 16.35 0.69 8.65
N GLN A 45 15.31 1.51 8.45
CA GLN A 45 14.99 2.63 9.35
C GLN A 45 14.58 2.12 10.73
N ILE A 46 13.78 1.06 10.79
CA ILE A 46 13.39 0.41 12.05
C ILE A 46 14.64 -0.13 12.77
N ILE A 47 15.53 -0.81 12.04
CA ILE A 47 16.76 -1.36 12.61
C ILE A 47 17.65 -0.25 13.17
N LEU A 48 17.83 0.87 12.45
CA LEU A 48 18.62 2.00 12.93
C LEU A 48 18.09 2.55 14.26
N ILE A 49 16.77 2.72 14.38
CA ILE A 49 16.13 3.24 15.60
C ILE A 49 16.28 2.27 16.76
N TYR A 50 15.90 1.00 16.58
CA TYR A 50 15.80 0.05 17.70
C TYR A 50 17.15 -0.56 18.09
N ALA A 51 18.05 -0.80 17.13
CA ALA A 51 19.38 -1.33 17.42
C ALA A 51 20.36 -0.23 17.81
N GLY A 52 20.25 0.96 17.20
CA GLY A 52 21.04 2.13 17.58
C GLY A 52 20.55 2.81 18.85
N GLN A 53 19.28 2.56 19.25
CA GLN A 53 18.59 3.27 20.33
C GLN A 53 18.64 4.79 20.16
N ASP A 54 18.68 5.22 18.91
CA ASP A 54 18.84 6.61 18.52
C ASP A 54 17.88 6.91 17.39
N ALA A 55 16.89 7.76 17.68
CA ALA A 55 15.97 8.29 16.70
C ALA A 55 16.25 9.78 16.39
N SER A 56 17.45 10.28 16.71
CA SER A 56 17.82 11.65 16.41
C SER A 56 17.71 11.93 14.90
N GLY A 57 16.87 12.90 14.56
CA GLY A 57 16.55 13.25 13.17
C GLY A 57 15.32 12.55 12.57
N VAL A 58 14.69 11.63 13.28
CA VAL A 58 13.43 11.00 12.86
C VAL A 58 12.26 11.75 13.52
N SER A 59 11.38 12.35 12.71
CA SER A 59 10.21 13.09 13.22
C SER A 59 9.02 12.15 13.48
N PRO A 60 8.60 11.92 14.74
CA PRO A 60 7.46 11.05 15.02
C PRO A 60 6.16 11.55 14.39
N LEU A 61 5.98 12.89 14.34
CA LEU A 61 4.81 13.51 13.74
C LEU A 61 4.67 13.15 12.26
N THR A 62 5.78 13.11 11.52
CA THR A 62 5.77 12.74 10.11
C THR A 62 5.32 11.29 9.93
N TRP A 63 5.84 10.36 10.72
CA TRP A 63 5.52 8.94 10.61
C TRP A 63 4.10 8.60 11.10
N PHE A 64 3.62 9.25 12.16
CA PHE A 64 2.20 9.19 12.54
C PHE A 64 1.30 9.79 11.46
N GLY A 65 1.71 10.90 10.84
CA GLY A 65 1.00 11.50 9.72
C GLY A 65 0.83 10.53 8.55
N TRP A 66 1.91 9.86 8.13
CA TRP A 66 1.84 8.83 7.09
C TRP A 66 0.94 7.66 7.48
N ALA A 67 1.07 7.14 8.70
CA ALA A 67 0.19 6.09 9.21
C ALA A 67 -1.29 6.49 9.14
N LEU A 68 -1.64 7.73 9.51
CA LEU A 68 -3.02 8.22 9.41
C LEU A 68 -3.50 8.33 7.95
N LEU A 69 -2.63 8.73 7.03
CA LEU A 69 -2.95 8.83 5.60
C LEU A 69 -3.14 7.46 4.93
N ASP A 70 -2.60 6.38 5.50
CA ASP A 70 -2.83 5.02 5.01
C ASP A 70 -4.28 4.56 5.25
N ILE A 71 -4.95 5.08 6.30
CA ILE A 71 -6.30 4.65 6.70
C ILE A 71 -7.34 4.88 5.58
N PRO A 72 -7.46 6.06 4.96
CA PRO A 72 -8.33 6.26 3.81
C PRO A 72 -8.11 5.27 2.66
N TRP A 73 -6.84 4.91 2.37
CA TRP A 73 -6.51 3.96 1.30
C TRP A 73 -6.95 2.53 1.63
N ILE A 74 -6.78 2.11 2.88
CA ILE A 74 -7.26 0.81 3.36
C ILE A 74 -8.79 0.75 3.25
N VAL A 75 -9.49 1.79 3.74
CA VAL A 75 -10.95 1.89 3.64
C VAL A 75 -11.40 1.87 2.18
N TYR A 76 -10.73 2.63 1.32
CA TYR A 76 -11.01 2.66 -0.12
C TYR A 76 -10.88 1.27 -0.76
N GLY A 77 -9.77 0.58 -0.48
CA GLY A 77 -9.54 -0.78 -0.99
C GLY A 77 -10.57 -1.78 -0.49
N LEU A 78 -11.00 -1.69 0.77
CA LEU A 78 -12.05 -2.54 1.34
C LEU A 78 -13.40 -2.30 0.65
N VAL A 79 -13.79 -1.03 0.48
CA VAL A 79 -15.07 -0.65 -0.16
C VAL A 79 -15.12 -1.10 -1.62
N HIS A 80 -14.02 -0.98 -2.37
CA HIS A 80 -13.94 -1.36 -3.78
C HIS A 80 -13.56 -2.83 -4.00
N ARG A 81 -13.32 -3.59 -2.92
CA ARG A 81 -12.85 -4.99 -2.94
C ARG A 81 -11.51 -5.19 -3.65
N GLU A 82 -10.67 -4.17 -3.64
CA GLU A 82 -9.31 -4.18 -4.17
C GLU A 82 -8.33 -4.64 -3.09
N TRP A 83 -8.32 -5.96 -2.85
CA TRP A 83 -7.42 -6.61 -1.89
C TRP A 83 -5.93 -6.21 -1.97
N PRO A 84 -5.33 -5.99 -3.15
CA PRO A 84 -3.90 -5.62 -3.24
C PRO A 84 -3.59 -4.27 -2.60
N ILE A 85 -4.53 -3.32 -2.74
CA ILE A 85 -4.43 -1.99 -2.13
C ILE A 85 -4.53 -2.16 -0.61
N VAL A 86 -5.52 -2.92 -0.14
CA VAL A 86 -5.70 -3.18 1.30
C VAL A 86 -4.43 -3.79 1.90
N THR A 87 -3.85 -4.82 1.29
CA THR A 87 -2.64 -5.46 1.82
C THR A 87 -1.44 -4.53 1.82
N THR A 88 -1.26 -3.74 0.75
CA THR A 88 -0.14 -2.81 0.61
C THR A 88 -0.19 -1.71 1.67
N TYR A 89 -1.35 -1.06 1.82
CA TYR A 89 -1.50 0.05 2.74
C TYR A 89 -1.61 -0.40 4.20
N SER A 90 -2.12 -1.60 4.49
CA SER A 90 -2.03 -2.19 5.83
C SER A 90 -0.58 -2.50 6.24
N LEU A 91 0.26 -2.95 5.30
CA LEU A 91 1.69 -3.13 5.55
C LEU A 91 2.37 -1.78 5.80
N TRP A 92 2.09 -0.76 4.97
CA TRP A 92 2.59 0.61 5.19
C TRP A 92 2.18 1.15 6.56
N LEU A 93 0.90 1.03 6.93
CA LEU A 93 0.40 1.47 8.22
C LEU A 93 1.17 0.82 9.38
N SER A 94 1.38 -0.49 9.31
CA SER A 94 2.10 -1.23 10.35
C SER A 94 3.55 -0.76 10.48
N MET A 95 4.25 -0.60 9.34
CA MET A 95 5.64 -0.15 9.32
C MET A 95 5.79 1.29 9.79
N ASN A 96 4.92 2.19 9.32
CA ASN A 96 4.91 3.60 9.70
C ASN A 96 4.66 3.76 11.21
N LEU A 97 3.76 2.96 11.79
CA LEU A 97 3.52 2.96 13.23
C LEU A 97 4.72 2.47 14.03
N ILE A 98 5.40 1.40 13.58
CA ILE A 98 6.61 0.90 14.25
C ILE A 98 7.68 1.99 14.28
N VAL A 99 7.91 2.66 13.14
CA VAL A 99 8.88 3.77 13.08
C VAL A 99 8.44 4.94 13.97
N ALA A 100 7.17 5.33 13.93
CA ALA A 100 6.66 6.42 14.74
C ALA A 100 6.80 6.15 16.25
N ILE A 101 6.48 4.93 16.69
CA ILE A 101 6.62 4.51 18.09
C ILE A 101 8.10 4.49 18.49
N GLY A 102 8.96 3.88 17.67
CA GLY A 102 10.41 3.88 17.90
C GLY A 102 10.96 5.31 18.00
N ALA A 103 10.50 6.21 17.14
CA ALA A 103 10.91 7.60 17.16
C ALA A 103 10.46 8.33 18.43
N VAL A 104 9.33 7.98 19.05
CA VAL A 104 8.95 8.56 20.35
C VAL A 104 9.76 7.95 21.50
N MET A 105 10.06 6.65 21.44
CA MET A 105 10.74 5.95 22.53
C MET A 105 12.24 6.27 22.63
N TYR A 106 12.89 6.55 21.49
CA TYR A 106 14.34 6.77 21.39
C TYR A 106 14.68 8.18 20.88
N ALA A 107 13.77 9.15 21.04
CA ALA A 107 13.99 10.58 20.74
C ALA A 107 14.82 11.29 21.83
#